data_AF-A0A8J9ZPK8-F1
#
_entry.id   AF-A0A8J9ZPK8-F1
#
_cell.length_a   1.000
_cell.length_b   1.000
_cell.length_c   1.000
_cell.angle_alpha   90.00
_cell.angle_beta   90.00
_cell.angle_gamma   90.00
#
_symmetry.space_group_name_H-M   'P 1'
#
loop_
_entity.id
_entity.type
_entity.pdbx_description
1 polymer ?
#
loop_
_entity_poly.entity_id
_entity_poly.type
_entity_poly.pdbx_seq_one_letter_code
_entity_poly.pdbx_strand_id
1 'polypeptide(L)'
;MAGKHRPVIAILFGVILGCLGQSRLIDLTWTLRGGIPVYPFYPPYNFTIVNRGDQAGGYYLESNEIFMNEHTGTHIDAPAHFAPGAWRLDQIPLGHLTGPGVMIDVREKIGDNTDYAVTQQDLQGWEREYGRIPDGAIIMLRSGWGEQFWGQGPAAYLGSAQKDASLLHSPGLHPDAAQWLVDNRYVKVIGFDTISADTGDSTTYPAHKILLPNNIIIIENVGHLNKMPPTGSTVYAMPIKIGDGSGAPSRVFAIIDDRTSAAGLTAPNLILIVTSVITLIAQAI
;
A
#
# COMPACT_ATOMS: atom_id res chain seq x y z
N MET A 1 -8.92 55.26 -23.85
CA MET A 1 -9.96 54.22 -23.77
C MET A 1 -9.31 52.93 -23.30
N ALA A 2 -9.25 52.74 -21.98
CA ALA A 2 -8.75 51.53 -21.33
C ALA A 2 -9.97 50.85 -20.69
N GLY A 3 -10.34 49.63 -21.09
CA GLY A 3 -11.52 49.04 -20.45
C GLY A 3 -12.12 47.72 -20.97
N LYS A 4 -11.53 46.96 -21.90
CA LYS A 4 -12.19 45.72 -22.39
C LYS A 4 -11.38 44.42 -22.41
N HIS A 5 -10.08 44.43 -22.16
CA HIS A 5 -9.24 43.21 -22.27
C HIS A 5 -9.00 42.45 -20.94
N ARG A 6 -9.54 42.92 -19.81
CA ARG A 6 -9.34 42.29 -18.49
C ARG A 6 -10.13 40.99 -18.22
N PRO A 7 -11.33 40.72 -18.77
CA PRO A 7 -12.07 39.51 -18.40
C PRO A 7 -11.55 38.24 -19.11
N VAL A 8 -10.99 38.35 -20.31
CA VAL A 8 -10.54 37.18 -21.10
C VAL A 8 -9.27 36.55 -20.53
N ILE A 9 -8.32 37.36 -20.07
CA ILE A 9 -7.07 36.89 -19.45
C ILE A 9 -7.33 36.25 -18.08
N ALA A 10 -8.30 36.76 -17.31
CA ALA A 10 -8.66 36.20 -16.00
C ALA A 10 -9.35 34.83 -16.12
N ILE A 11 -10.17 34.62 -17.15
CA ILE A 11 -10.80 33.32 -17.44
C ILE A 11 -9.75 32.29 -17.88
N LEU A 12 -8.73 32.71 -18.66
CA LEU A 12 -7.63 31.83 -19.09
C LEU A 12 -6.80 31.30 -17.92
N PHE A 13 -6.50 32.15 -16.92
CA PHE A 13 -5.81 31.73 -15.70
C PHE A 13 -6.65 30.79 -14.83
N GLY A 14 -7.97 31.00 -14.77
CA GLY A 14 -8.90 30.13 -14.02
C GLY A 14 -9.03 28.73 -14.61
N VAL A 15 -9.04 28.61 -15.95
CA VAL A 15 -9.11 27.30 -16.63
C VAL A 15 -7.78 26.54 -16.54
N ILE A 16 -6.64 27.23 -16.63
CA ILE A 16 -5.31 26.59 -16.50
C ILE A 16 -5.04 26.14 -15.05
N LEU A 17 -5.47 26.90 -14.04
CA LEU A 17 -5.38 26.46 -12.64
C LEU A 17 -6.39 25.34 -12.28
N GLY A 18 -7.58 25.33 -12.91
CA GLY A 18 -8.58 24.27 -12.72
C GLY A 18 -8.18 22.90 -13.29
N CYS A 19 -7.19 22.86 -14.19
CA CYS A 19 -6.63 21.65 -14.78
C CYS A 19 -5.37 21.12 -14.06
N LEU A 20 -4.89 21.80 -13.01
CA LEU A 20 -3.83 21.28 -12.17
C LEU A 20 -4.46 20.26 -11.19
N GLY A 21 -4.62 19.02 -11.65
CA GLY A 21 -5.05 17.91 -10.80
C GLY A 21 -4.26 17.91 -9.49
N GLN A 22 -4.96 17.74 -8.36
CA GLN A 22 -4.32 17.70 -7.05
C GLN A 22 -3.77 16.30 -6.82
N SER A 23 -2.51 16.19 -6.39
CA SER A 23 -2.00 14.92 -5.91
C SER A 23 -2.58 14.61 -4.53
N ARG A 24 -3.12 13.40 -4.36
CA ARG A 24 -3.74 12.96 -3.10
C ARG A 24 -2.89 11.87 -2.45
N LEU A 25 -2.63 12.04 -1.15
CA LEU A 25 -2.03 11.01 -0.31
C LEU A 25 -3.11 10.08 0.24
N ILE A 26 -2.86 8.78 0.16
CA ILE A 26 -3.68 7.74 0.79
C ILE A 26 -2.83 7.05 1.84
N ASP A 27 -3.28 7.15 3.09
CA ASP A 27 -2.69 6.38 4.18
C ASP A 27 -3.17 4.92 4.13
N LEU A 28 -2.23 4.01 3.89
CA LEU A 28 -2.46 2.57 3.81
C LEU A 28 -1.99 1.85 5.08
N THR A 29 -1.90 2.57 6.19
CA THR A 29 -1.35 2.07 7.45
C THR A 29 -2.39 2.07 8.54
N TRP A 30 -2.48 0.97 9.30
CA TRP A 30 -3.28 0.95 10.52
C TRP A 30 -2.55 1.65 11.67
N THR A 31 -3.31 2.33 12.53
CA THR A 31 -2.74 2.92 13.74
C THR A 31 -2.33 1.83 14.73
N LEU A 32 -1.06 1.80 15.13
CA LEU A 32 -0.60 0.99 16.26
C LEU A 32 -1.21 1.49 17.57
N ARG A 33 -1.88 0.59 18.29
CA ARG A 33 -2.50 0.85 19.60
C ARG A 33 -2.62 -0.45 20.38
N GLY A 34 -2.88 -0.35 21.68
CA GLY A 34 -3.18 -1.53 22.50
C GLY A 34 -4.38 -2.30 21.93
N GLY A 35 -4.27 -3.63 21.86
CA GLY A 35 -5.35 -4.51 21.40
C GLY A 35 -5.45 -4.72 19.88
N ILE A 36 -4.49 -4.22 19.08
CA ILE A 36 -4.40 -4.60 17.66
C ILE A 36 -4.13 -6.11 17.51
N PRO A 37 -4.53 -6.72 16.39
CA PRO A 37 -4.10 -8.07 16.05
C PRO A 37 -2.58 -8.17 15.95
N VAL A 38 -2.03 -9.27 16.45
CA VAL A 38 -0.61 -9.66 16.32
C VAL A 38 -0.55 -11.14 16.00
N TYR A 39 0.48 -11.57 15.25
CA TYR A 39 0.66 -12.98 14.95
C TYR A 39 0.75 -13.80 16.26
N PRO A 40 0.21 -15.04 16.30
CA PRO A 40 0.35 -15.89 17.47
C PRO A 40 1.81 -16.01 17.91
N PHE A 41 2.04 -16.13 19.22
CA PHE A 41 3.37 -16.22 19.87
C PHE A 41 4.17 -14.91 19.95
N TYR A 42 3.81 -13.85 19.23
CA TYR A 42 4.47 -12.55 19.41
C TYR A 42 3.95 -11.78 20.62
N PRO A 43 4.80 -10.96 21.27
CA PRO A 43 4.33 -10.07 22.32
C PRO A 43 3.34 -9.04 21.76
N PRO A 44 2.34 -8.62 22.55
CA PRO A 44 1.44 -7.56 22.15
C PRO A 44 2.18 -6.22 22.02
N TYR A 45 1.66 -5.32 21.18
CA TYR A 45 2.08 -3.93 21.16
C TYR A 45 1.85 -3.28 22.53
N ASN A 46 2.90 -2.74 23.12
CA ASN A 46 2.85 -2.03 24.40
C ASN A 46 3.34 -0.59 24.23
N PHE A 47 2.54 0.36 24.74
CA PHE A 47 2.84 1.78 24.74
C PHE A 47 2.77 2.28 26.19
N THR A 48 3.92 2.69 26.72
CA THR A 48 4.04 3.14 28.11
C THR A 48 4.29 4.64 28.15
N ILE A 49 3.45 5.37 28.88
CA ILE A 49 3.64 6.81 29.10
C ILE A 49 4.75 6.99 30.13
N VAL A 50 5.87 7.61 29.73
CA VAL A 50 6.99 7.90 30.63
C VAL A 50 6.82 9.30 31.25
N ASN A 51 6.56 10.30 30.42
CA ASN A 51 6.22 11.66 30.84
C ASN A 51 5.04 12.16 30.01
N ARG A 52 4.11 12.86 30.65
CA ARG A 52 3.04 13.62 29.99
C ARG A 52 2.56 14.72 30.92
N GLY A 53 3.19 15.88 30.85
CA GLY A 53 2.80 17.02 31.68
C GLY A 53 3.88 18.08 31.86
N ASP A 54 3.52 19.10 32.62
CA ASP A 54 4.41 20.20 33.00
C ASP A 54 5.52 19.72 33.95
N GLN A 55 6.74 20.16 33.66
CA GLN A 55 7.94 19.82 34.40
C GLN A 55 8.33 20.97 35.33
N ALA A 56 9.03 20.65 36.42
CA ALA A 56 9.49 21.64 37.40
C ALA A 56 10.37 22.76 36.79
N GLY A 57 11.00 22.50 35.62
CA GLY A 57 11.75 23.49 34.85
C GLY A 57 10.90 24.49 34.04
N GLY A 58 9.57 24.46 34.17
CA GLY A 58 8.66 25.39 33.48
C GLY A 58 8.40 25.04 32.01
N TYR A 59 8.60 23.79 31.59
CA TYR A 59 8.32 23.31 30.23
C TYR A 59 7.42 22.07 30.27
N TYR A 60 6.64 21.86 29.20
CA TYR A 60 5.86 20.64 29.02
C TYR A 60 6.73 19.54 28.39
N LEU A 61 6.67 18.33 28.93
CA LEU A 61 7.36 17.17 28.39
C LEU A 61 6.37 16.03 28.16
N GLU A 62 6.40 15.49 26.95
CA GLU A 62 5.76 14.23 26.63
C GLU A 62 6.74 13.27 25.96
N SER A 63 6.90 12.10 26.56
CA SER A 63 7.79 11.03 26.09
C SER A 63 7.19 9.69 26.47
N ASN A 64 7.27 8.72 25.57
CA ASN A 64 6.68 7.40 25.76
C ASN A 64 7.67 6.32 25.32
N GLU A 65 7.51 5.13 25.87
CA GLU A 65 8.22 3.92 25.47
C GLU A 65 7.31 3.03 24.63
N ILE A 66 7.93 2.33 23.69
CA ILE A 66 7.25 1.42 22.77
C ILE A 66 7.97 0.09 22.80
N PHE A 67 7.22 -0.99 23.01
CA PHE A 67 7.72 -2.37 22.89
C PHE A 67 6.80 -3.16 21.96
N MET A 68 7.39 -3.79 20.94
CA MET A 68 6.68 -4.61 19.97
C MET A 68 7.64 -5.57 19.24
N ASN A 69 7.09 -6.56 18.56
CA ASN A 69 7.83 -7.38 17.61
C ASN A 69 8.03 -6.62 16.27
N GLU A 70 9.07 -6.95 15.51
CA GLU A 70 9.33 -6.38 14.17
C GLU A 70 8.11 -6.52 13.22
N HIS A 71 7.37 -7.62 13.36
CA HIS A 71 6.22 -8.00 12.55
C HIS A 71 4.88 -7.56 13.18
N THR A 72 4.81 -6.31 13.63
CA THR A 72 3.63 -5.74 14.33
C THR A 72 2.91 -4.70 13.49
N GLY A 73 1.60 -4.85 13.32
CA GLY A 73 0.76 -3.93 12.56
C GLY A 73 1.04 -3.97 11.07
N THR A 74 0.83 -2.84 10.37
CA THR A 74 1.28 -2.72 8.99
C THR A 74 2.81 -2.70 8.96
N HIS A 75 3.43 -3.75 8.43
CA HIS A 75 4.87 -3.96 8.55
C HIS A 75 5.46 -4.56 7.28
N ILE A 76 6.79 -4.44 7.15
CA ILE A 76 7.58 -5.05 6.08
C ILE A 76 8.28 -6.28 6.60
N ASP A 77 8.31 -7.32 5.78
CA ASP A 77 9.24 -8.45 5.92
C ASP A 77 10.41 -8.26 4.95
N ALA A 78 11.61 -8.20 5.51
CA ALA A 78 12.84 -8.18 4.72
C ALA A 78 13.11 -9.59 4.15
N PRO A 79 13.81 -9.71 3.01
CA PRO A 79 14.20 -11.00 2.44
C PRO A 79 14.81 -11.99 3.46
N ALA A 80 15.66 -11.49 4.36
CA ALA A 80 16.29 -12.28 5.41
C ALA A 80 15.31 -12.97 6.38
N HIS A 81 14.05 -12.56 6.43
CA HIS A 81 13.01 -13.17 7.26
C HIS A 81 12.81 -14.67 6.93
N PHE A 82 12.91 -15.05 5.65
CA PHE A 82 12.82 -16.46 5.20
C PHE A 82 13.99 -16.91 4.31
N ALA A 83 14.92 -16.03 3.95
CA ALA A 83 16.05 -16.35 3.06
C ALA A 83 17.40 -16.06 3.74
N PRO A 84 18.10 -17.08 4.27
CA PRO A 84 19.40 -16.89 4.91
C PRO A 84 20.41 -16.18 3.99
N GLY A 85 21.02 -15.11 4.49
CA GLY A 85 22.01 -14.32 3.73
C GLY A 85 21.44 -13.32 2.72
N ALA A 86 20.11 -13.23 2.58
CA ALA A 86 19.46 -12.19 1.80
C ALA A 86 19.44 -10.84 2.54
N TRP A 87 18.88 -9.80 1.90
CA TRP A 87 18.82 -8.47 2.50
C TRP A 87 18.06 -8.48 3.81
N ARG A 88 18.72 -7.95 4.84
CA ARG A 88 18.08 -7.50 6.08
C ARG A 88 17.45 -6.13 5.85
N LEU A 89 16.62 -5.69 6.77
CA LEU A 89 15.80 -4.49 6.60
C LEU A 89 16.64 -3.23 6.26
N ASP A 90 17.76 -3.02 6.95
CA ASP A 90 18.65 -1.87 6.73
C ASP A 90 19.44 -1.92 5.41
N GLN A 91 19.47 -3.08 4.77
CA GLN A 91 20.18 -3.36 3.52
C GLN A 91 19.29 -3.22 2.27
N ILE A 92 17.97 -3.16 2.45
CA ILE A 92 17.03 -2.98 1.35
C ILE A 92 17.31 -1.62 0.66
N PRO A 93 17.54 -1.58 -0.66
CA PRO A 93 17.68 -0.32 -1.38
C PRO A 93 16.41 0.52 -1.26
N LEU A 94 16.52 1.80 -0.93
CA LEU A 94 15.34 2.67 -0.76
C LEU A 94 14.47 2.74 -2.02
N GLY A 95 15.08 2.70 -3.21
CA GLY A 95 14.36 2.66 -4.48
C GLY A 95 13.56 1.36 -4.71
N HIS A 96 13.79 0.32 -3.92
CA HIS A 96 13.02 -0.93 -3.91
C HIS A 96 11.72 -0.80 -3.10
N LEU A 97 11.65 0.18 -2.20
CA LEU A 97 10.50 0.46 -1.33
C LEU A 97 9.50 1.47 -1.93
N THR A 98 9.67 1.79 -3.22
CA THR A 98 8.76 2.64 -3.97
C THR A 98 8.67 2.23 -5.44
N GLY A 99 7.49 2.42 -6.01
CA GLY A 99 7.22 2.07 -7.41
C GLY A 99 5.76 2.30 -7.82
N PRO A 100 5.43 2.00 -9.08
CA PRO A 100 4.06 2.03 -9.57
C PRO A 100 3.17 1.11 -8.73
N GLY A 101 2.09 1.65 -8.20
CA GLY A 101 1.12 0.90 -7.40
C GLY A 101 0.11 0.16 -8.25
N VAL A 102 -0.10 -1.11 -7.94
CA VAL A 102 -1.10 -2.00 -8.54
C VAL A 102 -2.02 -2.51 -7.43
N MET A 103 -3.31 -2.18 -7.47
CA MET A 103 -4.29 -2.71 -6.51
C MET A 103 -5.11 -3.82 -7.19
N ILE A 104 -5.01 -5.03 -6.67
CA ILE A 104 -5.73 -6.21 -7.17
C ILE A 104 -6.81 -6.57 -6.15
N ASP A 105 -8.06 -6.32 -6.51
CA ASP A 105 -9.23 -6.62 -5.68
C ASP A 105 -9.73 -8.04 -6.00
N VAL A 106 -9.77 -8.91 -4.99
CA VAL A 106 -10.24 -10.30 -5.13
C VAL A 106 -11.48 -10.58 -4.28
N ARG A 107 -12.09 -9.55 -3.66
CA ARG A 107 -13.21 -9.72 -2.72
C ARG A 107 -14.36 -10.54 -3.28
N GLU A 108 -14.71 -10.32 -4.54
CA GLU A 108 -15.82 -11.03 -5.20
C GLU A 108 -15.53 -12.53 -5.44
N LYS A 109 -14.26 -12.94 -5.37
CA LYS A 109 -13.82 -14.33 -5.62
C LYS A 109 -13.72 -15.17 -4.36
N ILE A 110 -13.61 -14.53 -3.20
CA ILE A 110 -13.43 -15.21 -1.91
C ILE A 110 -14.68 -16.04 -1.56
N GLY A 111 -15.87 -15.48 -1.76
CA GLY A 111 -17.13 -16.11 -1.36
C GLY A 111 -17.09 -16.46 0.14
N ASP A 112 -17.43 -17.70 0.48
CA ASP A 112 -17.39 -18.22 1.85
C ASP A 112 -16.05 -18.86 2.24
N ASN A 113 -15.04 -18.83 1.35
CA ASN A 113 -13.72 -19.41 1.62
C ASN A 113 -12.81 -18.38 2.30
N THR A 114 -12.76 -18.40 3.63
CA THR A 114 -11.88 -17.52 4.42
C THR A 114 -10.40 -17.74 4.14
N ASP A 115 -10.02 -18.88 3.57
CA ASP A 115 -8.64 -19.25 3.23
C ASP A 115 -8.42 -19.21 1.71
N TYR A 116 -9.09 -18.28 1.03
CA TYR A 116 -8.90 -18.07 -0.40
C TYR A 116 -7.45 -17.70 -0.73
N ALA A 117 -6.79 -18.57 -1.50
CA ALA A 117 -5.45 -18.34 -1.99
C ALA A 117 -5.50 -17.72 -3.40
N VAL A 118 -5.06 -16.47 -3.53
CA VAL A 118 -5.02 -15.73 -4.79
C VAL A 118 -4.11 -16.46 -5.77
N THR A 119 -4.66 -16.84 -6.93
CA THR A 119 -4.01 -17.70 -7.93
C THR A 119 -3.34 -16.91 -9.03
N GLN A 120 -2.49 -17.58 -9.82
CA GLN A 120 -1.95 -17.03 -11.05
C GLN A 120 -3.06 -16.51 -12.00
N GLN A 121 -4.20 -17.21 -12.06
CA GLN A 121 -5.31 -16.83 -12.94
C GLN A 121 -5.95 -15.51 -12.51
N ASP A 122 -5.93 -15.20 -11.21
CA ASP A 122 -6.42 -13.93 -10.68
C ASP A 122 -5.55 -12.76 -11.12
N LEU A 123 -4.22 -12.94 -11.03
CA LEU A 123 -3.24 -11.96 -11.48
C LEU A 123 -3.37 -11.71 -13.00
N GLN A 124 -3.48 -12.77 -13.78
CA GLN A 124 -3.68 -12.67 -15.23
C GLN A 124 -5.05 -12.07 -15.58
N GLY A 125 -6.08 -12.35 -14.77
CA GLY A 125 -7.40 -11.74 -14.90
C GLY A 125 -7.34 -10.23 -14.73
N TRP A 126 -6.66 -9.78 -13.67
CA TRP A 126 -6.41 -8.37 -13.44
C TRP A 126 -5.67 -7.72 -14.62
N GLU A 127 -4.64 -8.37 -15.17
CA GLU A 127 -3.91 -7.81 -16.32
C GLU A 127 -4.73 -7.71 -17.61
N ARG A 128 -5.70 -8.63 -17.81
CA ARG A 128 -6.63 -8.53 -18.95
C ARG A 128 -7.52 -7.30 -18.86
N GLU A 129 -7.82 -6.85 -17.66
CA GLU A 129 -8.71 -5.71 -17.41
C GLU A 129 -7.95 -4.38 -17.35
N TYR A 130 -6.83 -4.34 -16.62
CA TYR A 130 -6.11 -3.11 -16.29
C TYR A 130 -4.77 -2.94 -17.03
N GLY A 131 -4.39 -3.92 -17.85
CA GLY A 131 -3.11 -3.97 -18.55
C GLY A 131 -2.02 -4.68 -17.74
N ARG A 132 -0.87 -4.91 -18.39
CA ARG A 132 0.26 -5.62 -17.79
C ARG A 132 0.73 -4.94 -16.51
N ILE A 133 1.00 -5.73 -15.46
CA ILE A 133 1.68 -5.26 -14.25
C ILE A 133 3.02 -4.63 -14.66
N PRO A 134 3.25 -3.33 -14.38
CA PRO A 134 4.44 -2.63 -14.83
C PRO A 134 5.70 -3.15 -14.12
N ASP A 135 6.84 -3.03 -14.78
CA ASP A 135 8.12 -3.37 -14.18
C ASP A 135 8.43 -2.45 -12.98
N GLY A 136 8.93 -3.03 -11.90
CA GLY A 136 9.18 -2.35 -10.65
C GLY A 136 7.92 -2.07 -9.84
N ALA A 137 6.80 -2.75 -10.13
CA ALA A 137 5.54 -2.54 -9.44
C ALA A 137 5.60 -2.90 -7.94
N ILE A 138 4.73 -2.23 -7.19
CA ILE A 138 4.31 -2.61 -5.85
C ILE A 138 2.85 -3.05 -5.93
N ILE A 139 2.61 -4.34 -5.71
CA ILE A 139 1.28 -4.94 -5.75
C ILE A 139 0.65 -4.82 -4.36
N MET A 140 -0.63 -4.48 -4.31
CA MET A 140 -1.47 -4.49 -3.12
C MET A 140 -2.66 -5.41 -3.37
N LEU A 141 -2.68 -6.56 -2.70
CA LEU A 141 -3.77 -7.51 -2.76
C LEU A 141 -4.84 -7.13 -1.74
N ARG A 142 -6.03 -6.82 -2.25
CA ARG A 142 -7.18 -6.46 -1.44
C ARG A 142 -8.14 -7.63 -1.38
N SER A 143 -8.14 -8.31 -0.23
CA SER A 143 -9.11 -9.35 0.09
C SER A 143 -10.33 -8.81 0.85
N GLY A 144 -10.27 -7.56 1.34
CA GLY A 144 -11.30 -6.96 2.20
C GLY A 144 -11.16 -7.35 3.67
N TRP A 145 -10.20 -8.20 4.03
CA TRP A 145 -10.05 -8.76 5.37
C TRP A 145 -9.81 -7.69 6.44
N GLY A 146 -8.82 -6.81 6.22
CA GLY A 146 -8.54 -5.67 7.09
C GLY A 146 -9.72 -4.73 7.25
N GLU A 147 -10.45 -4.46 6.18
CA GLU A 147 -11.64 -3.59 6.21
C GLU A 147 -12.75 -4.18 7.08
N GLN A 148 -12.92 -5.50 7.03
CA GLN A 148 -13.96 -6.20 7.76
C GLN A 148 -13.59 -6.43 9.22
N PHE A 149 -12.39 -6.94 9.50
CA PHE A 149 -12.08 -7.54 10.80
C PHE A 149 -11.10 -6.75 11.67
N TRP A 150 -10.30 -5.82 11.12
CA TRP A 150 -9.27 -5.12 11.90
C TRP A 150 -9.84 -4.42 13.14
N GLY A 151 -10.97 -3.74 12.99
CA GLY A 151 -11.67 -3.03 14.07
C GLY A 151 -12.47 -3.93 15.01
N GLN A 152 -12.62 -5.23 14.72
CA GLN A 152 -13.37 -6.18 15.53
C GLN A 152 -12.51 -6.88 16.60
N GLY A 153 -11.19 -6.66 16.57
CA GLY A 153 -10.24 -7.16 17.55
C GLY A 153 -9.54 -8.47 17.12
N PRO A 154 -8.56 -8.93 17.92
CA PRO A 154 -7.62 -9.96 17.48
C PRO A 154 -8.28 -11.29 17.08
N ALA A 155 -9.25 -11.79 17.86
CA ALA A 155 -9.87 -13.09 17.57
C ALA A 155 -10.66 -13.09 16.25
N ALA A 156 -11.38 -12.00 15.95
CA ALA A 156 -12.11 -11.87 14.70
C ALA A 156 -11.16 -11.72 13.50
N TYR A 157 -10.09 -10.95 13.66
CA TYR A 157 -9.09 -10.73 12.61
C TYR A 157 -8.24 -11.97 12.32
N LEU A 158 -7.92 -12.76 13.34
CA LEU A 158 -7.12 -13.97 13.19
C LEU A 158 -7.98 -15.18 12.78
N GLY A 159 -9.31 -15.07 12.77
CA GLY A 159 -10.22 -16.20 12.56
C GLY A 159 -10.27 -17.18 13.73
N SER A 160 -9.47 -16.98 14.79
CA SER A 160 -9.42 -17.83 15.97
C SER A 160 -8.96 -17.05 17.20
N ALA A 161 -9.50 -17.41 18.36
CA ALA A 161 -9.05 -16.92 19.66
C ALA A 161 -7.88 -17.75 20.23
N GLN A 162 -7.54 -18.87 19.60
CA GLN A 162 -6.49 -19.76 20.06
C GLN A 162 -5.13 -19.25 19.58
N LYS A 163 -4.11 -19.39 20.43
CA LYS A 163 -2.72 -19.05 20.08
C LYS A 163 -2.08 -20.22 19.33
N ASP A 164 -2.63 -20.53 18.17
CA ASP A 164 -2.16 -21.59 17.29
C ASP A 164 -2.21 -21.11 15.85
N ALA A 165 -1.05 -21.12 15.18
CA ALA A 165 -0.93 -20.68 13.80
C ALA A 165 -1.73 -21.56 12.82
N SER A 166 -1.91 -22.85 13.10
CA SER A 166 -2.69 -23.73 12.20
C SER A 166 -4.21 -23.52 12.30
N LEU A 167 -4.66 -22.66 13.22
CA LEU A 167 -6.07 -22.34 13.42
C LEU A 167 -6.41 -20.93 12.95
N LEU A 168 -5.48 -20.21 12.34
CA LEU A 168 -5.80 -18.91 11.77
C LEU A 168 -6.55 -19.09 10.47
N HIS A 169 -7.37 -18.09 10.15
CA HIS A 169 -8.05 -18.03 8.87
C HIS A 169 -7.88 -16.65 8.29
N SER A 170 -7.42 -16.58 7.05
CA SER A 170 -7.38 -15.36 6.25
C SER A 170 -6.96 -15.70 4.82
N PRO A 171 -7.36 -14.90 3.83
CA PRO A 171 -6.86 -15.03 2.47
C PRO A 171 -5.34 -14.87 2.41
N GLY A 172 -4.74 -15.39 1.34
CA GLY A 172 -3.29 -15.30 1.10
C GLY A 172 -2.94 -15.47 -0.36
N LEU A 173 -1.67 -15.68 -0.67
CA LEU A 173 -1.18 -15.94 -2.02
C LEU A 173 -0.98 -17.44 -2.25
N HIS A 174 -1.52 -17.96 -3.35
CA HIS A 174 -1.25 -19.32 -3.76
C HIS A 174 0.21 -19.44 -4.29
N PRO A 175 0.92 -20.56 -4.04
CA PRO A 175 2.30 -20.75 -4.52
C PRO A 175 2.47 -20.60 -6.04
N ASP A 176 1.46 -20.96 -6.84
CA ASP A 176 1.50 -20.77 -8.30
C ASP A 176 1.58 -19.28 -8.70
N ALA A 177 0.88 -18.40 -7.97
CA ALA A 177 0.83 -16.98 -8.19
C ALA A 177 2.16 -16.34 -7.78
N ALA A 178 2.69 -16.74 -6.62
CA ALA A 178 4.01 -16.35 -6.15
C ALA A 178 5.09 -16.70 -7.18
N GLN A 179 5.11 -17.95 -7.65
CA GLN A 179 6.08 -18.41 -8.63
C GLN A 179 5.91 -17.71 -9.98
N TRP A 180 4.66 -17.53 -10.42
CA TRP A 180 4.38 -16.82 -11.67
C TRP A 180 4.87 -15.38 -11.65
N LEU A 181 4.72 -14.67 -10.52
CA LEU A 181 5.26 -13.32 -10.36
C LEU A 181 6.79 -13.32 -10.49
N VAL A 182 7.48 -14.22 -9.78
CA VAL A 182 8.95 -14.38 -9.87
C VAL A 182 9.40 -14.63 -11.31
N ASP A 183 8.73 -15.54 -12.02
CA ASP A 183 9.16 -15.99 -13.35
C ASP A 183 8.84 -14.99 -14.45
N ASN A 184 7.78 -14.17 -14.28
CA ASN A 184 7.19 -13.44 -15.40
C ASN A 184 7.12 -11.92 -15.19
N ARG A 185 7.32 -11.40 -13.98
CA ARG A 185 7.19 -9.98 -13.66
C ARG A 185 8.36 -9.49 -12.81
N TYR A 186 8.79 -8.25 -13.05
CA TYR A 186 9.69 -7.58 -12.13
C TYR A 186 8.87 -6.85 -11.05
N VAL A 187 8.46 -7.55 -10.00
CA VAL A 187 7.77 -6.97 -8.84
C VAL A 187 8.77 -6.70 -7.74
N LYS A 188 8.67 -5.54 -7.10
CA LYS A 188 9.55 -5.17 -5.97
C LYS A 188 8.96 -5.58 -4.63
N VAL A 189 7.66 -5.35 -4.48
CA VAL A 189 6.93 -5.50 -3.21
C VAL A 189 5.54 -6.04 -3.49
N ILE A 190 5.03 -6.89 -2.61
CA ILE A 190 3.63 -7.27 -2.54
C ILE A 190 3.08 -7.02 -1.14
N GLY A 191 1.91 -6.40 -1.06
CA GLY A 191 1.22 -6.09 0.18
C GLY A 191 -0.09 -6.84 0.32
N PHE A 192 -0.41 -7.23 1.54
CA PHE A 192 -1.59 -8.01 1.91
C PHE A 192 -2.36 -7.29 3.02
N ASP A 193 -3.69 -7.29 2.95
CA ASP A 193 -4.56 -6.74 4.01
C ASP A 193 -4.89 -7.76 5.11
N THR A 194 -4.05 -8.78 5.26
CA THR A 194 -4.16 -9.92 6.20
C THR A 194 -2.92 -10.01 7.10
N ILE A 195 -2.95 -10.89 8.11
CA ILE A 195 -1.83 -11.11 9.06
C ILE A 195 -0.64 -11.88 8.46
N SER A 196 -0.76 -12.33 7.21
CA SER A 196 0.19 -13.22 6.57
C SER A 196 0.10 -13.08 5.04
N ALA A 197 1.22 -13.14 4.32
CA ALA A 197 1.22 -13.33 2.87
C ALA A 197 0.66 -14.70 2.43
N ASP A 198 0.74 -15.69 3.30
CA ASP A 198 0.15 -17.01 3.12
C ASP A 198 -1.26 -17.08 3.69
N THR A 199 -2.05 -18.08 3.29
CA THR A 199 -3.36 -18.33 3.91
C THR A 199 -3.19 -18.54 5.42
N GLY A 200 -4.19 -18.14 6.20
CA GLY A 200 -4.10 -18.14 7.66
C GLY A 200 -3.72 -19.53 8.22
N ASP A 201 -4.26 -20.59 7.64
CA ASP A 201 -4.05 -21.97 8.04
C ASP A 201 -2.67 -22.54 7.64
N SER A 202 -1.87 -21.78 6.88
CA SER A 202 -0.59 -22.24 6.36
C SER A 202 0.46 -22.39 7.46
N THR A 203 1.01 -23.61 7.57
CA THR A 203 2.14 -23.94 8.45
C THR A 203 3.47 -24.09 7.69
N THR A 204 3.41 -23.96 6.36
CA THR A 204 4.58 -24.17 5.49
C THR A 204 5.06 -22.90 4.80
N TYR A 205 4.27 -21.82 4.83
CA TYR A 205 4.59 -20.48 4.34
C TYR A 205 5.20 -20.42 2.92
N PRO A 206 4.59 -21.09 1.92
CA PRO A 206 5.14 -21.13 0.57
C PRO A 206 5.29 -19.75 -0.09
N ALA A 207 4.37 -18.81 0.12
CA ALA A 207 4.47 -17.48 -0.46
C ALA A 207 5.73 -16.75 0.04
N HIS A 208 5.96 -16.76 1.36
CA HIS A 208 7.21 -16.23 1.94
C HIS A 208 8.46 -16.88 1.34
N LYS A 209 8.47 -18.22 1.28
CA LYS A 209 9.60 -19.00 0.76
C LYS A 209 9.87 -18.85 -0.73
N ILE A 210 8.89 -18.38 -1.50
CA ILE A 210 9.06 -18.12 -2.94
C ILE A 210 9.45 -16.66 -3.17
N LEU A 211 8.78 -15.71 -2.51
CA LEU A 211 8.93 -14.28 -2.77
C LEU A 211 10.23 -13.70 -2.18
N LEU A 212 10.48 -13.95 -0.89
CA LEU A 212 11.56 -13.31 -0.15
C LEU A 212 12.96 -13.68 -0.68
N PRO A 213 13.28 -14.95 -1.04
CA PRO A 213 14.57 -15.28 -1.66
C PRO A 213 14.81 -14.58 -3.01
N ASN A 214 13.75 -14.14 -3.70
CA ASN A 214 13.82 -13.40 -4.95
C ASN A 214 13.82 -11.88 -4.75
N ASN A 215 14.04 -11.40 -3.51
CA ASN A 215 13.99 -10.00 -3.13
C ASN A 215 12.66 -9.30 -3.47
N ILE A 216 11.56 -10.06 -3.50
CA ILE A 216 10.21 -9.50 -3.53
C ILE A 216 9.79 -9.32 -2.08
N ILE A 217 9.78 -8.07 -1.61
CA ILE A 217 9.46 -7.73 -0.22
C ILE A 217 7.98 -7.94 0.04
N ILE A 218 7.65 -8.37 1.25
CA ILE A 218 6.26 -8.55 1.69
C ILE A 218 5.88 -7.39 2.62
N ILE A 219 4.63 -6.96 2.52
CA ILE A 219 3.98 -6.07 3.49
C ILE A 219 2.70 -6.75 3.98
N GLU A 220 2.52 -6.82 5.27
CA GLU A 220 1.32 -7.43 5.86
C GLU A 220 0.48 -6.38 6.59
N ASN A 221 -0.79 -6.70 6.84
CA ASN A 221 -1.78 -5.83 7.45
C ASN A 221 -1.88 -4.44 6.79
N VAL A 222 -1.88 -4.39 5.46
CA VAL A 222 -2.09 -3.13 4.73
C VAL A 222 -3.50 -2.62 4.98
N GLY A 223 -3.61 -1.35 5.37
CA GLY A 223 -4.89 -0.71 5.67
C GLY A 223 -5.50 0.01 4.47
N HIS A 224 -6.82 0.20 4.52
CA HIS A 224 -7.57 1.12 3.63
C HIS A 224 -7.34 0.94 2.12
N LEU A 225 -7.12 -0.29 1.65
CA LEU A 225 -6.93 -0.58 0.23
C LEU A 225 -8.12 -0.16 -0.64
N ASN A 226 -9.34 -0.09 -0.08
CA ASN A 226 -10.51 0.51 -0.72
C ASN A 226 -10.33 1.94 -1.25
N LYS A 227 -9.31 2.67 -0.78
CA LYS A 227 -9.05 4.05 -1.23
C LYS A 227 -8.10 4.14 -2.41
N MET A 228 -7.40 3.05 -2.75
CA MET A 228 -6.39 2.97 -3.80
C MET A 228 -7.01 2.49 -5.12
N PRO A 229 -6.80 3.17 -6.25
CA PRO A 229 -7.27 2.72 -7.55
C PRO A 229 -6.48 1.50 -8.04
N PRO A 230 -7.05 0.69 -8.95
CA PRO A 230 -6.34 -0.44 -9.56
C PRO A 230 -4.98 -0.06 -10.16
N THR A 231 -4.90 1.10 -10.83
CA THR A 231 -3.68 1.63 -11.46
C THR A 231 -3.56 3.13 -11.25
N GLY A 232 -2.41 3.73 -11.61
CA GLY A 232 -2.20 5.19 -11.59
C GLY A 232 -1.74 5.77 -10.25
N SER A 233 -1.33 4.92 -9.31
CA SER A 233 -0.73 5.35 -8.04
C SER A 233 0.78 5.11 -8.02
N THR A 234 1.49 5.80 -7.13
CA THR A 234 2.86 5.46 -6.72
C THR A 234 2.83 5.11 -5.24
N VAL A 235 3.31 3.93 -4.89
CA VAL A 235 3.33 3.44 -3.50
C VAL A 235 4.69 3.71 -2.88
N TYR A 236 4.66 3.98 -1.57
CA TYR A 236 5.82 4.16 -0.70
C TYR A 236 5.60 3.30 0.54
N ALA A 237 6.57 2.44 0.85
CA ALA A 237 6.56 1.61 2.05
C ALA A 237 7.78 1.96 2.89
N MET A 238 7.59 2.78 3.94
CA MET A 238 8.69 3.40 4.68
C MET A 238 8.81 2.83 6.10
N PRO A 239 9.63 1.78 6.31
CA PRO A 239 9.87 1.19 7.62
C PRO A 239 10.86 2.01 8.44
N ILE A 240 10.83 1.79 9.76
CA ILE A 240 11.96 2.19 10.62
C ILE A 240 13.20 1.42 10.16
N LYS A 241 14.34 2.10 9.99
CA LYS A 241 15.59 1.47 9.54
C LYS A 241 16.30 0.75 10.69
N ILE A 242 15.82 -0.42 11.06
CA ILE A 242 16.40 -1.29 12.10
C ILE A 242 17.61 -2.04 11.52
N GLY A 243 18.79 -1.87 12.12
CA GLY A 243 19.99 -2.61 11.76
C GLY A 243 19.85 -4.09 12.12
N ASP A 244 20.27 -4.98 11.22
CA ASP A 244 20.18 -6.44 11.36
C ASP A 244 18.74 -7.02 11.37
N GLY A 245 17.72 -6.17 11.22
CA GLY A 245 16.32 -6.55 11.38
C GLY A 245 15.77 -7.46 10.27
N SER A 246 14.84 -8.33 10.64
CA SER A 246 14.08 -9.18 9.71
C SER A 246 12.79 -8.53 9.22
N GLY A 247 12.33 -7.48 9.89
CA GLY A 247 11.19 -6.67 9.49
C GLY A 247 11.08 -5.39 10.32
N ALA A 248 10.07 -4.57 10.05
CA ALA A 248 9.66 -3.49 10.93
C ALA A 248 8.28 -2.95 10.57
N PRO A 249 7.55 -2.33 11.52
CA PRO A 249 6.39 -1.50 11.20
C PRO A 249 6.76 -0.44 10.18
N SER A 250 5.84 -0.21 9.24
CA SER A 250 6.07 0.65 8.07
C SER A 250 4.93 1.62 7.89
N ARG A 251 5.26 2.89 7.61
CA ARG A 251 4.26 3.84 7.12
C ARG A 251 4.12 3.64 5.61
N VAL A 252 3.11 2.88 5.24
CA VAL A 252 2.74 2.60 3.86
C VAL A 252 1.70 3.61 3.40
N PHE A 253 1.96 4.24 2.26
CA PHE A 253 1.03 5.20 1.67
C PHE A 253 1.16 5.19 0.14
N ALA A 254 0.12 5.70 -0.53
CA ALA A 254 0.11 5.90 -1.97
C ALA A 254 -0.10 7.37 -2.31
N ILE A 255 0.53 7.82 -3.40
CA ILE A 255 0.22 9.09 -4.06
C ILE A 255 -0.56 8.75 -5.34
N ILE A 256 -1.73 9.36 -5.49
CA ILE A 256 -2.46 9.36 -6.77
C ILE A 256 -2.30 10.73 -7.39
N ASP A 257 -1.98 10.75 -8.68
CA ASP A 257 -1.91 11.98 -9.46
C ASP A 257 -3.13 12.10 -10.38
N ASP A 258 -4.11 12.91 -9.98
CA ASP A 258 -5.32 13.17 -10.76
C ASP A 258 -5.02 13.85 -12.11
N ARG A 259 -3.78 14.33 -12.33
CA ARG A 259 -3.32 14.84 -13.64
C ARG A 259 -3.20 13.72 -14.69
N THR A 260 -2.99 12.47 -14.27
CA THR A 260 -2.93 11.31 -15.16
C THR A 260 -4.32 10.72 -15.45
N SER A 261 -5.27 10.90 -14.54
CA SER A 261 -6.70 10.58 -14.76
C SER A 261 -7.34 11.49 -15.82
N ALA A 262 -6.75 12.66 -16.08
CA ALA A 262 -7.09 13.55 -17.20
C ALA A 262 -6.49 13.09 -18.55
N ALA A 263 -6.07 11.82 -18.68
CA ALA A 263 -5.66 11.20 -19.96
C ALA A 263 -6.76 11.16 -21.04
N GLY A 264 -7.96 11.71 -20.78
CA GLY A 264 -8.93 12.08 -21.82
C GLY A 264 -8.55 13.32 -22.65
N LEU A 265 -7.53 14.09 -22.24
CA LEU A 265 -6.98 15.18 -23.06
C LEU A 265 -5.74 14.68 -23.80
N THR A 266 -5.96 14.05 -24.95
CA THR A 266 -4.90 13.71 -25.89
C THR A 266 -4.23 15.01 -26.40
N ALA A 267 -2.97 14.96 -26.85
CA ALA A 267 -2.32 16.10 -27.51
C ALA A 267 -3.20 16.80 -28.58
N PRO A 268 -4.02 16.08 -29.39
CA PRO A 268 -5.02 16.71 -30.25
C PRO A 268 -6.03 17.58 -29.52
N ASN A 269 -6.51 17.19 -28.34
CA ASN A 269 -7.46 17.97 -27.54
C ASN A 269 -6.81 19.23 -26.97
N LEU A 270 -5.53 19.16 -26.60
CA LEU A 270 -4.77 20.33 -26.18
C LEU A 270 -4.56 21.31 -27.36
N ILE A 271 -4.27 20.79 -28.55
CA ILE A 271 -4.17 21.58 -29.79
C ILE A 271 -5.52 22.20 -30.16
N LEU A 272 -6.62 21.46 -30.03
CA LEU A 272 -7.98 21.97 -30.29
C LEU A 272 -8.39 23.07 -29.31
N ILE A 273 -8.05 22.93 -28.03
CA ILE A 273 -8.28 23.97 -27.03
C ILE A 273 -7.43 25.21 -27.36
N VAL A 274 -6.14 25.02 -27.65
CA VAL A 274 -5.23 26.12 -27.99
C VAL A 274 -5.64 26.82 -29.29
N THR A 275 -6.02 26.09 -30.34
CA THR A 275 -6.50 26.66 -31.61
C THR A 275 -7.86 27.35 -31.48
N SER A 276 -8.79 26.79 -30.70
CA SER A 276 -10.08 27.43 -30.43
C SER A 276 -9.89 28.73 -29.64
N VAL A 277 -8.96 28.74 -28.67
CA VAL A 277 -8.58 29.93 -27.90
C VAL A 277 -7.89 30.98 -28.79
N ILE A 278 -6.96 30.58 -29.66
CA ILE A 278 -6.31 31.49 -30.62
C ILE A 278 -7.33 32.10 -31.59
N THR A 279 -8.30 31.31 -32.07
CA THR A 279 -9.35 31.78 -32.98
C THR A 279 -10.27 32.79 -32.28
N LEU A 280 -10.65 32.54 -31.03
CA LEU A 280 -11.42 33.48 -30.20
C LEU A 280 -10.64 34.78 -29.93
N ILE A 281 -9.33 34.71 -29.73
CA ILE A 281 -8.46 35.89 -29.57
C ILE A 281 -8.39 36.68 -30.89
N ALA A 282 -8.23 36.01 -32.03
CA ALA A 282 -8.18 36.65 -33.34
C ALA A 282 -9.51 37.32 -33.75
N GLN A 283 -10.64 36.84 -33.24
CA GLN A 283 -11.96 37.45 -33.45
C GLN A 283 -12.26 38.60 -32.47
N ALA A 284 -11.46 38.77 -31.41
CA ALA A 284 -11.63 39.77 -30.36
C ALA A 284 -10.66 40.96 -30.46
N ILE A 285 -9.79 40.98 -31.48
CA ILE A 285 -8.88 42.08 -31.88
C ILE A 285 -9.47 42.73 -33.14
#